data_AF-A0A969DEB8-F1
#
_entry.id   AF-A0A969DEB8-F1
#
_cell.length_a   1.000
_cell.length_b   1.000
_cell.length_c   1.000
_cell.angle_alpha   90.00
_cell.angle_beta   90.00
_cell.angle_gamma   90.00
#
_symmetry.space_group_name_H-M   'P 1'
#
loop_
_entity.id
_entity.type
_entity.pdbx_description
1 polymer ?
#
loop_
_entity_poly.entity_id
_entity_poly.type
_entity_poly.pdbx_seq_one_letter_code
_entity_poly.pdbx_strand_id
1 'polypeptide(L)'
;MPADTTFAANAKTLLDPYRLSLSQAQQQLRSAVGTQKIQQQLNQICSPNSRICRHRRIGDRVRINVIALYADAIEQTFSDPRLAGRPQMTPEVAQNTSRLLRQVAEVSRTAQSPIEIYDSRGAFIIRYRPDLGGFVKH
;
A
#
# COMPACT_ATOMS: atom_id res chain seq x y z
N MET A 1 -41.88 21.30 24.87
CA MET A 1 -41.48 20.22 25.80
C MET A 1 -40.22 20.65 26.53
N PRO A 2 -40.13 20.52 27.86
CA PRO A 2 -39.02 21.06 28.63
C PRO A 2 -37.75 20.23 28.42
N ALA A 3 -36.60 20.89 28.29
CA ALA A 3 -35.32 20.34 27.87
C ALA A 3 -34.46 19.76 29.01
N ASP A 4 -34.95 19.76 30.25
CA ASP A 4 -34.16 19.42 31.43
C ASP A 4 -34.73 18.21 32.19
N THR A 5 -34.68 17.04 31.56
CA THR A 5 -34.82 15.78 32.29
C THR A 5 -33.47 15.06 32.29
N THR A 6 -33.07 14.52 33.43
CA THR A 6 -31.88 13.67 33.63
C THR A 6 -31.77 12.54 32.60
N PHE A 7 -32.90 12.13 32.01
CA PHE A 7 -32.97 11.22 30.86
C PHE A 7 -32.31 11.74 29.58
N ALA A 8 -32.45 13.03 29.25
CA ALA A 8 -31.83 13.63 28.08
C ALA A 8 -30.30 13.73 28.21
N ALA A 9 -29.80 14.00 29.43
CA ALA A 9 -28.38 14.00 29.74
C ALA A 9 -27.78 12.58 29.62
N ASN A 10 -28.42 11.58 30.23
CA ASN A 10 -27.98 10.19 30.18
C ASN A 10 -28.04 9.58 28.76
N ALA A 11 -29.04 9.95 27.97
CA ALA A 11 -29.13 9.54 26.57
C ALA A 11 -28.01 10.14 25.71
N LYS A 12 -27.64 11.42 25.92
CA LYS A 12 -26.47 12.05 25.25
C LYS A 12 -25.17 11.35 25.60
N THR A 13 -24.96 11.00 26.87
CA THR A 13 -23.75 10.30 27.35
C THR A 13 -23.57 8.93 26.69
N LEU A 14 -24.64 8.26 26.26
CA LEU A 14 -24.60 6.97 25.55
C LEU A 14 -24.58 7.11 24.03
N LEU A 15 -25.22 8.14 23.48
CA LEU A 15 -25.33 8.37 22.04
C LEU A 15 -24.00 8.83 21.40
N ASP A 16 -23.25 9.69 22.07
CA ASP A 16 -21.98 10.21 21.55
C ASP A 16 -20.89 9.11 21.42
N PRO A 17 -20.62 8.27 22.44
CA PRO A 17 -19.67 7.16 22.27
C PRO A 17 -20.17 6.09 21.28
N TYR A 18 -21.49 5.88 21.17
CA TYR A 18 -22.05 4.99 20.16
C TYR A 18 -21.82 5.51 18.74
N ARG A 19 -22.07 6.80 18.48
CA ARG A 19 -21.81 7.44 17.18
C ARG A 19 -20.33 7.40 16.82
N LEU A 20 -19.45 7.64 17.78
CA LEU A 20 -18.01 7.52 17.60
C LEU A 20 -17.61 6.08 17.23
N SER A 21 -18.09 5.09 17.98
CA SER A 21 -17.81 3.68 17.73
C SER A 21 -18.33 3.20 16.38
N LEU A 22 -19.53 3.65 15.99
CA LEU A 22 -20.10 3.36 14.67
C LEU A 22 -19.27 3.99 13.55
N SER A 23 -18.84 5.25 13.71
CA SER A 23 -17.96 5.92 12.75
C SER A 23 -16.63 5.18 12.58
N GLN A 24 -16.02 4.77 13.69
CA GLN A 24 -14.79 3.97 13.69
C GLN A 24 -14.99 2.62 12.99
N ALA A 25 -16.07 1.91 13.30
CA ALA A 25 -16.39 0.63 12.65
C ALA A 25 -16.61 0.80 11.14
N GLN A 26 -17.28 1.88 10.71
CA GLN A 26 -17.46 2.20 9.28
C GLN A 26 -16.13 2.53 8.59
N GLN A 27 -15.22 3.24 9.26
CA GLN A 27 -13.89 3.52 8.73
C GLN A 27 -13.06 2.24 8.59
N GLN A 28 -13.09 1.36 9.61
CA GLN A 28 -12.43 0.06 9.57
C GLN A 28 -12.97 -0.82 8.44
N LEU A 29 -14.29 -0.84 8.24
CA LEU A 29 -14.90 -1.58 7.13
C LEU A 29 -14.43 -1.07 5.77
N ARG A 30 -14.40 0.26 5.55
CA ARG A 30 -13.90 0.85 4.30
C ARG A 30 -12.43 0.52 4.06
N SER A 31 -11.60 0.59 5.11
CA SER A 31 -10.19 0.19 5.04
C SER A 31 -10.04 -1.29 4.67
N ALA A 32 -10.82 -2.17 5.31
CA ALA A 32 -10.78 -3.61 5.08
C ALA A 32 -11.18 -3.96 3.63
N VAL A 33 -12.26 -3.36 3.12
CA VAL A 33 -12.72 -3.56 1.73
C VAL A 33 -11.68 -3.06 0.72
N GLY A 34 -11.12 -1.86 0.95
CA GLY A 34 -10.04 -1.33 0.10
C GLY A 34 -8.83 -2.26 0.10
N THR A 35 -8.44 -2.75 1.26
CA THR A 35 -7.30 -3.68 1.40
C THR A 35 -7.55 -5.02 0.73
N GLN A 36 -8.77 -5.58 0.83
CA GLN A 36 -9.12 -6.83 0.17
C GLN A 36 -9.06 -6.70 -1.36
N LYS A 37 -9.50 -5.56 -1.92
CA LYS A 37 -9.39 -5.27 -3.35
C LYS A 37 -7.92 -5.20 -3.80
N ILE A 38 -7.06 -4.55 -3.01
CA ILE A 38 -5.61 -4.51 -3.27
C ILE A 38 -5.04 -5.93 -3.29
N GLN A 39 -5.37 -6.75 -2.30
CA GLN A 39 -4.86 -8.12 -2.22
C GLN A 39 -5.25 -8.95 -3.45
N GLN A 40 -6.49 -8.84 -3.93
CA GLN A 40 -6.93 -9.55 -5.13
C GLN A 40 -6.14 -9.11 -6.37
N GLN A 41 -5.91 -7.81 -6.54
CA GLN A 41 -5.13 -7.30 -7.67
C GLN A 41 -3.65 -7.69 -7.55
N LEU A 42 -3.08 -7.62 -6.34
CA LEU A 42 -1.70 -8.04 -6.11
C LEU A 42 -1.49 -9.54 -6.22
N ASN A 43 -2.50 -10.38 -5.97
CA ASN A 43 -2.43 -11.82 -6.27
C ASN A 43 -2.22 -12.08 -7.77
N GLN A 44 -2.74 -11.21 -8.64
CA GLN A 44 -2.55 -11.31 -10.09
C GLN A 44 -1.15 -10.83 -10.51
N ILE A 45 -0.62 -9.81 -9.82
CA ILE A 45 0.70 -9.20 -10.12
C ILE A 45 1.85 -10.03 -9.53
N CYS A 46 1.73 -10.40 -8.26
CA CYS A 46 2.68 -11.17 -7.47
C CYS A 46 2.09 -12.54 -7.12
N SER A 47 1.76 -13.32 -8.16
CA SER A 47 1.26 -14.69 -8.01
C SER A 47 2.15 -15.51 -7.05
N PRO A 48 1.61 -16.49 -6.30
CA PRO A 48 2.40 -17.31 -5.38
C PRO A 48 3.64 -17.97 -6.01
N ASN A 49 3.58 -18.23 -7.33
CA ASN A 49 4.67 -18.81 -8.12
C ASN A 49 5.48 -17.76 -8.90
N SER A 50 5.19 -16.48 -8.72
CA SER A 50 5.92 -15.38 -9.37
C SER A 50 7.37 -15.38 -8.87
N ARG A 51 8.31 -15.41 -9.81
CA ARG A 51 9.74 -15.23 -9.53
C ARG A 51 10.11 -13.75 -9.36
N ILE A 52 9.15 -12.83 -9.36
CA ILE A 52 9.40 -11.38 -9.33
C ILE A 52 9.14 -10.83 -7.93
N CYS A 53 7.98 -11.10 -7.36
CA CYS A 53 7.53 -10.51 -6.11
C CYS A 53 6.56 -11.41 -5.35
N ARG A 54 6.49 -11.19 -4.04
CA ARG A 54 5.43 -11.67 -3.15
C ARG A 54 4.81 -10.49 -2.44
N HIS A 55 3.55 -10.57 -2.04
CA HIS A 55 2.93 -9.54 -1.22
C HIS A 55 2.48 -10.10 0.13
N ARG A 56 2.34 -9.20 1.10
CA ARG A 56 1.71 -9.47 2.40
C ARG A 56 1.01 -8.23 2.92
N ARG A 57 -0.03 -8.45 3.72
CA ARG A 57 -0.69 -7.38 4.49
C ARG A 57 -0.08 -7.28 5.88
N ILE A 58 0.15 -6.05 6.33
CA ILE A 58 0.58 -5.74 7.69
C ILE A 58 -0.35 -4.64 8.22
N GLY A 59 -1.37 -5.01 8.98
CA GLY A 59 -2.44 -4.10 9.39
C GLY A 59 -3.18 -3.52 8.17
N ASP A 60 -3.15 -2.20 8.04
CA ASP A 60 -3.77 -1.44 6.94
C ASP A 60 -2.79 -1.19 5.78
N ARG A 61 -1.56 -1.69 5.90
CA ARG A 61 -0.52 -1.52 4.88
C ARG A 61 -0.37 -2.75 4.04
N VAL A 62 -0.03 -2.52 2.78
CA VAL A 62 0.30 -3.56 1.83
C VAL A 62 1.76 -3.46 1.45
N ARG A 63 2.46 -4.57 1.65
CA ARG A 63 3.89 -4.70 1.45
C ARG A 63 4.15 -5.69 0.32
N ILE A 64 4.97 -5.28 -0.63
CA ILE A 64 5.49 -6.12 -1.71
C ILE A 64 6.97 -6.36 -1.42
N ASN A 65 7.37 -7.62 -1.35
CA ASN A 65 8.77 -8.02 -1.32
C ASN A 65 9.16 -8.47 -2.73
N VAL A 66 10.12 -7.78 -3.33
CA VAL A 66 10.71 -8.17 -4.62
C VAL A 66 11.93 -9.05 -4.40
N ILE A 67 12.21 -9.95 -5.34
CA ILE A 67 13.47 -10.72 -5.29
C ILE A 67 14.67 -9.80 -5.60
N ALA A 68 15.88 -10.23 -5.23
CA ALA A 68 17.10 -9.41 -5.31
C ALA A 68 17.33 -8.76 -6.69
N LEU A 69 17.21 -9.53 -7.77
CA LEU A 69 17.40 -9.02 -9.13
C LEU A 69 16.49 -7.82 -9.48
N TYR A 70 15.24 -7.85 -9.02
CA TYR A 70 14.28 -6.77 -9.24
C TYR A 70 14.41 -5.64 -8.22
N ALA A 71 14.89 -5.94 -7.01
CA ALA A 71 15.24 -4.92 -6.01
C ALA A 71 16.31 -3.98 -6.57
N ASP A 72 17.40 -4.53 -7.09
CA ASP A 72 18.49 -3.75 -7.70
C ASP A 72 17.98 -2.92 -8.88
N ALA A 73 17.15 -3.52 -9.74
CA ALA A 73 16.55 -2.84 -10.88
C ALA A 73 15.68 -1.64 -10.48
N ILE A 74 14.87 -1.79 -9.42
CA ILE A 74 14.06 -0.72 -8.86
C ILE A 74 14.97 0.37 -8.27
N GLU A 75 15.95 -0.01 -7.44
CA GLU A 75 16.88 0.95 -6.87
C GLU A 75 17.60 1.77 -7.93
N GLN A 76 18.09 1.12 -8.99
CA GLN A 76 18.69 1.77 -10.15
C GLN A 76 17.74 2.74 -10.86
N THR A 77 16.47 2.38 -11.01
CA THR A 77 15.43 3.24 -11.65
C THR A 77 15.26 4.57 -10.90
N PHE A 78 15.41 4.57 -9.58
CA PHE A 78 15.20 5.74 -8.73
C PHE A 78 16.51 6.33 -8.16
N SER A 79 17.66 5.89 -8.65
CA SER A 79 18.97 6.42 -8.23
C SER A 79 19.56 7.32 -9.31
N ASP A 80 20.50 8.19 -8.92
CA ASP A 80 21.20 9.04 -9.88
C ASP A 80 21.96 8.17 -10.92
N PRO A 81 21.67 8.31 -12.23
CA PRO A 81 22.36 7.57 -13.29
C PRO A 81 23.86 7.87 -13.36
N ARG A 82 24.36 8.93 -12.71
CA ARG A 82 25.78 9.30 -12.64
C ARG A 82 26.59 8.43 -11.67
N LEU A 83 25.95 7.57 -10.88
CA LEU A 83 26.65 6.63 -10.00
C LEU A 83 27.34 5.55 -10.83
N ALA A 84 28.61 5.78 -11.15
CA ALA A 84 29.48 4.87 -11.90
C ALA A 84 29.57 3.49 -11.23
N GLY A 85 29.63 2.42 -12.04
CA GLY A 85 29.86 1.05 -11.57
C GLY A 85 28.61 0.18 -11.38
N ARG A 86 27.42 0.62 -11.79
CA ARG A 86 26.22 -0.22 -11.73
C ARG A 86 26.20 -1.24 -12.87
N PRO A 87 25.97 -2.53 -12.60
CA PRO A 87 25.82 -3.53 -13.65
C PRO A 87 24.60 -3.19 -14.52
N GLN A 88 24.76 -3.29 -15.85
CA GLN A 88 23.67 -3.09 -16.79
C GLN A 88 22.57 -4.13 -16.53
N MET A 89 21.33 -3.65 -16.35
CA MET A 89 20.16 -4.51 -16.36
C MET A 89 19.96 -5.15 -17.72
N THR A 90 19.55 -6.41 -17.74
CA THR A 90 19.03 -7.01 -18.97
C THR A 90 17.74 -6.31 -19.39
N PRO A 91 17.43 -6.22 -20.69
CA PRO A 91 16.19 -5.62 -21.17
C PRO A 91 14.93 -6.25 -20.56
N GLU A 92 14.95 -7.57 -20.34
CA GLU A 92 13.85 -8.30 -19.70
C GLU A 92 13.60 -7.82 -18.27
N VAL A 93 14.66 -7.71 -17.46
CA VAL A 93 14.56 -7.24 -16.07
C VAL A 93 14.06 -5.80 -16.02
N ALA A 94 14.56 -4.93 -16.89
CA ALA A 94 14.10 -3.54 -16.99
C ALA A 94 12.62 -3.45 -17.37
N GLN A 95 12.17 -4.22 -18.37
CA GLN A 95 10.77 -4.25 -18.80
C GLN A 95 9.84 -4.79 -17.71
N ASN A 96 10.21 -5.89 -17.07
CA ASN A 96 9.43 -6.50 -16.00
C ASN A 96 9.37 -5.58 -14.76
N THR A 97 10.46 -4.89 -14.44
CA THR A 97 10.49 -3.87 -13.38
C THR A 97 9.54 -2.72 -13.69
N SER A 98 9.62 -2.15 -14.89
CA SER A 98 8.73 -1.07 -15.34
C SER A 98 7.26 -1.50 -15.33
N ARG A 99 6.96 -2.74 -15.75
CA ARG A 99 5.61 -3.32 -15.70
C ARG A 99 5.12 -3.42 -14.25
N LEU A 100 5.93 -3.98 -13.35
CA LEU A 100 5.59 -4.11 -11.94
C LEU A 100 5.28 -2.74 -11.32
N LEU A 101 6.15 -1.74 -11.52
CA LEU A 101 5.95 -0.40 -10.97
C LEU A 101 4.65 0.26 -11.48
N ARG A 102 4.32 0.10 -12.76
CA ARG A 102 3.05 0.59 -13.32
C ARG A 102 1.84 -0.10 -12.71
N GLN A 103 1.89 -1.42 -12.57
CA GLN A 103 0.81 -2.19 -11.96
C GLN A 103 0.62 -1.82 -10.48
N VAL A 104 1.71 -1.64 -9.73
CA VAL A 104 1.65 -1.16 -8.33
C VAL A 104 1.02 0.22 -8.25
N ALA A 105 1.42 1.14 -9.13
CA ALA A 105 0.84 2.49 -9.19
C ALA A 105 -0.66 2.47 -9.50
N GLU A 106 -1.10 1.60 -10.42
CA GLU A 106 -2.51 1.44 -10.77
C GLU A 106 -3.34 0.90 -9.60
N VAL A 107 -2.87 -0.16 -8.94
CA VAL A 107 -3.54 -0.75 -7.78
C VAL A 107 -3.62 0.27 -6.64
N SER A 108 -2.51 0.95 -6.35
CA SER A 108 -2.46 1.95 -5.29
C SER A 108 -3.40 3.13 -5.54
N ARG A 109 -3.46 3.64 -6.78
CA ARG A 109 -4.43 4.69 -7.17
C ARG A 109 -5.87 4.21 -7.07
N THR A 110 -6.16 3.01 -7.57
CA THR A 110 -7.52 2.45 -7.58
C THR A 110 -8.04 2.23 -6.17
N ALA A 111 -7.17 1.82 -5.25
CA ALA A 111 -7.53 1.56 -3.86
C ALA A 111 -7.34 2.77 -2.94
N GLN A 112 -6.79 3.88 -3.44
CA GLN A 112 -6.45 5.07 -2.66
C GLN A 112 -5.61 4.73 -1.41
N SER A 113 -4.72 3.74 -1.53
CA SER A 113 -3.91 3.24 -0.43
C SER A 113 -2.45 3.13 -0.83
N PRO A 114 -1.50 3.61 0.00
CA PRO A 114 -0.08 3.43 -0.27
C PRO A 114 0.32 1.96 -0.37
N ILE A 115 1.28 1.67 -1.26
CA ILE A 115 1.90 0.35 -1.38
C ILE A 115 3.39 0.51 -1.23
N GLU A 116 3.97 -0.29 -0.34
CA GLU A 116 5.40 -0.25 -0.02
C GLU A 116 6.12 -1.42 -0.69
N ILE A 117 7.28 -1.14 -1.30
CA ILE A 117 8.13 -2.12 -1.96
C ILE A 117 9.42 -2.27 -1.15
N TYR A 118 9.77 -3.52 -0.88
CA TYR A 118 10.91 -3.95 -0.08
C TYR A 118 11.75 -4.96 -0.85
N ASP A 119 13.04 -5.01 -0.53
CA ASP A 119 13.94 -6.04 -1.06
C ASP A 119 13.66 -7.43 -0.43
N SER A 120 14.39 -8.44 -0.88
CA SER A 120 14.27 -9.82 -0.38
C SER A 120 14.74 -10.01 1.07
N ARG A 121 15.60 -9.11 1.57
CA ARG A 121 16.07 -9.07 2.98
C ARG A 121 15.10 -8.31 3.88
N GLY A 122 14.15 -7.63 3.26
CA GLY A 122 13.11 -6.88 3.90
C GLY A 122 13.45 -5.42 4.18
N ALA A 123 14.48 -4.87 3.54
CA ALA A 123 14.80 -3.45 3.54
C ALA A 123 13.83 -2.66 2.65
N PHE A 124 13.43 -1.47 3.09
CA PHE A 124 12.53 -0.60 2.33
C PHE A 124 13.24 -0.03 1.10
N ILE A 125 12.58 -0.06 -0.06
CA ILE A 125 13.11 0.50 -1.31
C ILE A 125 12.36 1.80 -1.65
N ILE A 126 11.04 1.70 -1.82
CA ILE A 126 10.16 2.81 -2.24
C ILE A 126 8.72 2.56 -1.80
N ARG A 127 7.92 3.63 -1.76
CA ARG A 127 6.48 3.61 -1.54
C ARG A 127 5.77 4.36 -2.67
N TYR A 128 4.70 3.80 -3.23
CA TYR A 128 3.79 4.60 -4.06
C TYR A 128 2.79 5.34 -3.16
N ARG A 129 2.67 6.64 -3.37
CA ARG A 129 1.76 7.53 -2.64
C ARG A 129 0.66 8.00 -3.60
N PRO A 130 -0.58 7.48 -3.48
CA PRO A 130 -1.66 7.82 -4.40
C PRO A 130 -2.07 9.29 -4.29
N ASP A 131 -1.91 9.89 -3.11
CA ASP A 131 -2.11 11.31 -2.83
C ASP A 131 -1.08 12.22 -3.52
N LEU A 132 0.12 11.72 -3.80
CA LEU A 132 1.17 12.43 -4.54
C LEU A 132 1.27 12.00 -6.01
N GLY A 133 0.51 10.98 -6.42
CA GLY A 133 0.56 10.40 -7.76
C GLY A 133 1.90 9.73 -8.13
N GLY A 134 2.77 9.44 -7.17
CA GLY A 134 4.16 9.06 -7.47
C GLY A 134 4.84 8.16 -6.43
N PHE A 135 6.04 7.69 -6.79
CA PHE A 135 6.91 6.91 -5.90
C PHE A 135 7.81 7.83 -5.06
N VAL A 136 7.97 7.49 -3.78
CA VAL A 136 8.81 8.22 -2.81
C VAL A 136 9.75 7.25 -2.08
N LYS A 137 10.93 7.74 -1.70
CA LYS A 137 11.99 6.99 -1.00
C LYS A 137 12.02 7.19 0.53
N HIS A 138 10.98 7.79 1.12
CA HIS A 138 10.92 8.17 2.54
C HIS A 138 9.58 7.75 3.19
#